data_AF-A0A3B8HHG0-F1
#
_entry.id   AF-A0A3B8HHG0-F1
#
_cell.length_a   1.000
_cell.length_b   1.000
_cell.length_c   1.000
_cell.angle_alpha   90.00
_cell.angle_beta   90.00
_cell.angle_gamma   90.00
#
_symmetry.space_group_name_H-M   'P 1'
#
loop_
_entity.id
_entity.type
_entity.pdbx_description
1 polymer ?
#
loop_
_entity_poly.entity_id
_entity_poly.type
_entity_poly.pdbx_seq_one_letter_code
_entity_poly.pdbx_strand_id
1 'polypeptide(L)'
;MAVVKQALREERAFTRFCREVKTFKVLPDAPDFRFLMRLRGFIENRNTAAEVLEIKGLNPDAEKLRSEFTVFAFSHMHREKLASLLEKFVREPDKITRRYYEQVAELVPMRSLQENVSRMGESISTARSFNHKAAVARGWDGLDFQRLEMLDNRLPRISQSLPAALGEILLHPFVHNLAVLCRRLATDAGSDRAARLVRSIRFLLPRLAGEQLQELERRLLAHRGEWVEQAELDPKAWQRKIEGMGIEDKVILLNGLRLRIQDHPHRGPESHLPDLFGEDFDEFFDEDDDDFPEEAAADDVNLARVLLVLHHDILQDISRPQAKLSPRERKELVGVMEPVLLQDLDFILDQMEDTDEFMSFLNSAIGAGCAGIR
;
A
#
# COMPACT_ATOMS: atom_id res chain seq x y z
N MET A 1 -48.04 -32.30 11.39
CA MET A 1 -47.46 -31.72 10.14
C MET A 1 -47.37 -30.20 10.17
N ALA A 2 -48.39 -29.45 10.61
CA ALA A 2 -48.33 -27.98 10.68
C ALA A 2 -47.17 -27.42 11.54
N VAL A 3 -46.94 -28.03 12.73
CA VAL A 3 -45.84 -27.65 13.63
C VAL A 3 -44.46 -27.87 13.00
N VAL A 4 -44.28 -28.96 12.23
CA VAL A 4 -43.03 -29.26 11.50
C VAL A 4 -42.78 -28.23 10.41
N LYS A 5 -43.81 -27.88 9.62
CA LYS A 5 -43.68 -26.87 8.56
C LYS A 5 -43.36 -25.47 9.12
N GLN A 6 -43.96 -25.09 10.25
CA GLN A 6 -43.64 -23.82 10.91
C GLN A 6 -42.22 -23.82 11.49
N ALA A 7 -41.81 -24.92 12.13
CA ALA A 7 -40.48 -25.05 12.72
C ALA A 7 -39.33 -24.99 11.70
N LEU A 8 -39.58 -25.33 10.43
CA LEU A 8 -38.60 -25.19 9.34
C LEU A 8 -38.42 -23.74 8.87
N ARG A 9 -39.37 -22.85 9.17
CA ARG A 9 -39.42 -21.47 8.64
C ARG A 9 -39.10 -20.40 9.67
N GLU A 10 -39.44 -20.64 10.93
CA GLU A 10 -39.38 -19.61 11.97
C GLU A 10 -38.63 -20.11 13.22
N GLU A 11 -37.67 -19.31 13.70
CA GLU A 11 -36.88 -19.61 14.90
C GLU A 11 -37.74 -19.83 16.15
N ARG A 12 -38.78 -18.99 16.33
CA ARG A 12 -39.73 -19.10 17.45
C ARG A 12 -40.52 -20.41 17.38
N ALA A 13 -40.90 -20.83 16.18
CA ALA A 13 -41.60 -22.09 15.96
C ALA A 13 -40.67 -23.29 16.16
N PHE A 14 -39.39 -23.19 15.77
CA PHE A 14 -38.39 -24.22 16.07
C PHE A 14 -38.16 -24.38 17.57
N THR A 15 -38.04 -23.28 18.31
CA THR A 15 -37.91 -23.29 19.77
C THR A 15 -39.12 -23.96 20.43
N ARG A 16 -40.33 -23.68 19.92
CA ARG A 16 -41.57 -24.32 20.39
C ARG A 16 -41.56 -25.82 20.07
N PHE A 17 -41.20 -26.20 18.86
CA PHE A 17 -41.03 -27.59 18.46
C PHE A 17 -40.07 -28.34 19.40
N CYS A 18 -38.91 -27.77 19.74
CA CYS A 18 -37.94 -28.38 20.66
C CYS A 18 -38.50 -28.66 22.07
N ARG A 19 -39.46 -27.85 22.53
CA ARG A 19 -40.16 -28.04 23.81
C ARG A 19 -41.28 -29.08 23.70
N GLU A 20 -42.11 -28.95 22.68
CA GLU A 20 -43.33 -29.75 22.52
C GLU A 20 -43.05 -31.16 21.97
N VAL A 21 -41.95 -31.38 21.25
CA VAL A 21 -41.69 -32.69 20.63
C VAL A 21 -41.61 -33.84 21.65
N LYS A 22 -41.28 -33.55 22.91
CA LYS A 22 -41.28 -34.53 24.01
C LYS A 22 -42.68 -34.99 24.44
N THR A 23 -43.73 -34.24 24.10
CA THR A 23 -45.12 -34.57 24.46
C THR A 23 -45.84 -35.36 23.36
N PHE A 24 -45.19 -35.62 22.22
CA PHE A 24 -45.76 -36.43 21.15
C PHE A 24 -45.79 -37.90 21.57
N LYS A 25 -46.99 -38.49 21.64
CA LYS A 25 -47.18 -39.92 21.93
C LYS A 25 -46.70 -40.83 20.79
N VAL A 26 -46.75 -40.33 19.55
CA VAL A 26 -46.29 -41.03 18.35
C VAL A 26 -45.43 -40.06 17.54
N LEU A 27 -44.20 -40.46 17.23
CA LEU A 27 -43.26 -39.66 16.46
C LEU A 27 -43.53 -39.86 14.96
N PRO A 28 -43.69 -38.77 14.17
CA PRO A 28 -43.84 -38.88 12.72
C PRO A 28 -42.59 -39.45 12.06
N ASP A 29 -42.74 -40.46 11.20
CA ASP A 29 -41.65 -40.97 10.34
C ASP A 29 -41.51 -40.15 9.04
N ALA A 30 -41.56 -38.83 9.16
CA ALA A 30 -41.35 -37.92 8.03
C ALA A 30 -39.88 -37.50 7.97
N PRO A 31 -39.25 -37.42 6.78
CA PRO A 31 -37.88 -36.92 6.62
C PRO A 31 -37.66 -35.56 7.28
N ASP A 32 -38.60 -34.62 7.09
CA ASP A 32 -38.55 -33.27 7.68
C ASP A 32 -38.54 -33.29 9.21
N PHE A 33 -39.31 -34.21 9.82
CA PHE A 33 -39.33 -34.37 11.28
C PHE A 33 -38.00 -34.93 11.80
N ARG A 34 -37.45 -35.93 11.11
CA ARG A 34 -36.13 -36.50 11.42
C ARG A 34 -35.02 -35.47 11.29
N PHE A 35 -35.08 -34.62 10.26
CA PHE A 35 -34.14 -33.51 10.08
C PHE A 35 -34.18 -32.51 11.25
N LEU A 36 -35.36 -32.04 11.64
CA LEU A 36 -35.50 -31.14 12.80
C LEU A 36 -35.03 -31.78 14.11
N MET A 37 -35.30 -33.07 14.32
CA MET A 37 -34.81 -33.81 15.49
C MET A 37 -33.29 -33.95 15.48
N ARG A 38 -32.69 -34.17 14.30
CA ARG A 38 -31.23 -34.22 14.15
C ARG A 38 -30.58 -32.87 14.40
N LEU A 39 -31.15 -31.80 13.83
CA LEU A 39 -30.71 -30.41 14.02
C LEU A 39 -30.80 -30.00 15.50
N ARG A 40 -31.89 -30.34 16.17
CA ARG A 40 -32.03 -30.14 17.62
C ARG A 40 -30.94 -30.89 18.39
N GLY A 41 -30.71 -32.17 18.08
CA GLY A 41 -29.69 -32.94 18.78
C GLY A 41 -28.28 -32.43 18.50
N PHE A 42 -28.01 -31.82 17.33
CA PHE A 42 -26.75 -31.13 17.07
C PHE A 42 -26.58 -29.92 18.00
N ILE A 43 -27.63 -29.09 18.17
CA ILE A 43 -27.62 -27.96 19.12
C ILE A 43 -27.42 -28.43 20.57
N GLU A 44 -27.95 -29.60 20.91
CA GLU A 44 -27.78 -30.24 22.22
C GLU A 44 -26.46 -31.05 22.36
N ASN A 45 -25.54 -30.98 21.38
CA ASN A 45 -24.28 -31.74 21.32
C ASN A 45 -24.44 -33.28 21.37
N ARG A 46 -25.57 -33.80 20.86
CA ARG A 46 -25.90 -35.23 20.80
C ARG A 46 -25.78 -35.84 19.41
N ASN A 47 -25.84 -35.03 18.35
CA ASN A 47 -25.65 -35.48 16.98
C ASN A 47 -24.49 -34.74 16.33
N THR A 48 -23.84 -35.38 15.37
CA THR A 48 -22.82 -34.74 14.53
C THR A 48 -23.46 -33.96 13.38
N ALA A 49 -22.71 -33.02 12.79
CA ALA A 49 -23.16 -32.31 11.60
C ALA A 49 -23.41 -33.25 10.41
N ALA A 50 -22.58 -34.30 10.24
CA ALA A 50 -22.76 -35.30 9.20
C ALA A 50 -24.12 -35.99 9.28
N GLU A 51 -24.54 -36.38 10.49
CA GLU A 51 -25.86 -37.02 10.71
C GLU A 51 -27.05 -36.11 10.36
N VAL A 52 -26.89 -34.79 10.48
CA VAL A 52 -27.93 -33.82 10.07
C VAL A 52 -28.00 -33.73 8.55
N LEU A 53 -26.85 -33.77 7.87
CA LEU A 53 -26.74 -33.61 6.41
C LEU A 53 -27.14 -34.88 5.62
N GLU A 54 -27.03 -36.06 6.23
CA GLU A 54 -27.35 -37.35 5.60
C GLU A 54 -28.84 -37.59 5.34
N ILE A 55 -29.74 -36.80 5.95
CA ILE A 55 -31.19 -36.97 5.77
C ILE A 55 -31.60 -36.63 4.33
N LYS A 56 -32.25 -37.58 3.66
CA LYS A 56 -32.74 -37.47 2.27
C LYS A 56 -34.26 -37.32 2.21
N GLY A 57 -34.77 -36.79 1.11
CA GLY A 57 -36.21 -36.65 0.84
C GLY A 57 -36.85 -35.47 1.59
N LEU A 58 -36.11 -34.39 1.77
CA LEU A 58 -36.56 -33.17 2.43
C LEU A 58 -37.46 -32.34 1.52
N ASN A 59 -38.41 -31.62 2.13
CA ASN A 59 -39.18 -30.61 1.41
C ASN A 59 -38.31 -29.35 1.11
N PRO A 60 -38.78 -28.42 0.25
CA PRO A 60 -38.00 -27.24 -0.13
C PRO A 60 -37.57 -26.32 1.04
N ASP A 61 -38.40 -26.18 2.07
CA ASP A 61 -38.07 -25.35 3.25
C ASP A 61 -36.95 -26.01 4.08
N ALA A 62 -37.01 -27.34 4.24
CA ALA A 62 -35.99 -28.12 4.91
C ALA A 62 -34.69 -28.20 4.11
N GLU A 63 -34.75 -28.27 2.78
CA GLU A 63 -33.57 -28.16 1.92
C GLU A 63 -32.88 -26.80 2.05
N LYS A 64 -33.66 -25.71 2.08
CA LYS A 64 -33.12 -24.37 2.31
C LYS A 64 -32.40 -24.30 3.67
N LEU A 65 -33.05 -24.74 4.74
CA LEU A 65 -32.44 -24.76 6.07
C LEU A 65 -31.21 -25.69 6.14
N ARG A 66 -31.22 -26.82 5.43
CA ARG A 66 -30.06 -27.73 5.32
C ARG A 66 -28.89 -27.04 4.60
N SER A 67 -29.14 -26.26 3.57
CA SER A 67 -28.09 -25.52 2.86
C SER A 67 -27.44 -24.46 3.78
N GLU A 68 -28.24 -23.71 4.54
CA GLU A 68 -27.75 -22.75 5.55
C GLU A 68 -26.97 -23.47 6.66
N PHE A 69 -27.49 -24.59 7.15
CA PHE A 69 -26.79 -25.42 8.14
C PHE A 69 -25.48 -25.99 7.61
N THR A 70 -25.40 -26.34 6.32
CA THR A 70 -24.16 -26.85 5.70
C THR A 70 -23.05 -25.82 5.77
N VAL A 71 -23.35 -24.55 5.48
CA VAL A 71 -22.39 -23.44 5.59
C VAL A 71 -21.91 -23.25 7.03
N PHE A 72 -22.85 -23.31 7.99
CA PHE A 72 -22.53 -23.22 9.42
C PHE A 72 -21.67 -24.40 9.89
N ALA A 73 -22.08 -25.62 9.59
CA ALA A 73 -21.43 -26.86 10.00
C ALA A 73 -20.04 -27.01 9.40
N PHE A 74 -19.85 -26.60 8.15
CA PHE A 74 -18.56 -26.58 7.48
C PHE A 74 -17.53 -25.77 8.28
N SER A 75 -17.92 -24.59 8.78
CA SER A 75 -17.07 -23.73 9.60
C SER A 75 -16.70 -24.38 10.95
N HIS A 76 -17.61 -25.16 11.54
CA HIS A 76 -17.37 -25.85 12.81
C HIS A 76 -16.51 -27.12 12.65
N MET A 77 -16.74 -27.90 11.60
CA MET A 77 -16.04 -29.16 11.35
C MET A 77 -14.57 -28.96 10.96
N HIS A 78 -14.25 -27.82 10.36
CA HIS A 78 -12.91 -27.56 9.84
C HIS A 78 -12.11 -26.55 10.68
N ARG A 79 -12.65 -26.07 11.79
CA ARG A 79 -12.02 -25.05 12.62
C ARG A 79 -10.62 -25.43 13.11
N GLU A 80 -10.44 -26.62 13.64
CA GLU A 80 -9.13 -27.09 14.16
C GLU A 80 -8.12 -27.31 13.02
N LYS A 81 -8.59 -27.84 11.89
CA LYS A 81 -7.76 -28.03 10.70
C LYS A 81 -7.34 -26.69 10.09
N LEU A 82 -8.25 -25.72 10.02
CA LEU A 82 -7.96 -24.37 9.55
C LEU A 82 -7.00 -23.66 10.52
N ALA A 83 -7.24 -23.75 11.83
CA ALA A 83 -6.36 -23.14 12.84
C ALA A 83 -4.93 -23.70 12.77
N SER A 84 -4.77 -25.03 12.72
CA SER A 84 -3.46 -25.67 12.58
C SER A 84 -2.78 -25.34 11.25
N LEU A 85 -3.54 -25.14 10.17
CA LEU A 85 -3.00 -24.72 8.88
C LEU A 85 -2.53 -23.26 8.90
N LEU A 86 -3.34 -22.35 9.45
CA LEU A 86 -3.00 -20.92 9.60
C LEU A 86 -1.80 -20.73 10.54
N GLU A 87 -1.67 -21.55 11.58
CA GLU A 87 -0.52 -21.52 12.47
C GLU A 87 0.82 -21.78 11.73
N LYS A 88 0.81 -22.61 10.68
CA LYS A 88 2.00 -22.84 9.85
C LYS A 88 2.47 -21.59 9.11
N PHE A 89 1.55 -20.70 8.71
CA PHE A 89 1.92 -19.45 8.03
C PHE A 89 2.77 -18.54 8.91
N VAL A 90 2.51 -18.57 10.22
CA VAL A 90 3.24 -17.79 11.21
C VAL A 90 4.52 -18.49 11.63
N ARG A 91 4.45 -19.79 11.95
CA ARG A 91 5.60 -20.55 12.49
C ARG A 91 6.63 -20.95 11.43
N GLU A 92 6.21 -21.27 10.22
CA GLU A 92 7.06 -21.81 9.14
C GLU A 92 6.81 -21.09 7.79
N PRO A 93 6.91 -19.74 7.74
CA PRO A 93 6.59 -18.95 6.54
C PRO A 93 7.43 -19.30 5.31
N ASP A 94 8.65 -19.81 5.50
CA ASP A 94 9.56 -20.27 4.44
C ASP A 94 9.07 -21.54 3.73
N LYS A 95 8.33 -22.40 4.44
CA LYS A 95 7.78 -23.65 3.90
C LYS A 95 6.46 -23.47 3.17
N ILE A 96 5.82 -22.30 3.30
CA ILE A 96 4.54 -22.03 2.67
C ILE A 96 4.68 -21.94 1.14
N THR A 97 3.86 -22.73 0.46
CA THR A 97 3.76 -22.80 -1.00
C THR A 97 2.31 -22.52 -1.43
N ARG A 98 2.07 -22.37 -2.73
CA ARG A 98 0.73 -22.21 -3.31
C ARG A 98 -0.27 -23.23 -2.77
N ARG A 99 0.14 -24.49 -2.60
CA ARG A 99 -0.70 -25.58 -2.10
C ARG A 99 -1.27 -25.32 -0.70
N TYR A 100 -0.56 -24.60 0.15
CA TYR A 100 -1.07 -24.24 1.49
C TYR A 100 -2.21 -23.22 1.41
N TYR A 101 -2.14 -22.26 0.48
CA TYR A 101 -3.24 -21.33 0.24
C TYR A 101 -4.46 -22.05 -0.33
N GLU A 102 -4.26 -23.00 -1.27
CA GLU A 102 -5.34 -23.84 -1.80
C GLU A 102 -6.02 -24.63 -0.67
N GLN A 103 -5.26 -25.20 0.26
CA GLN A 103 -5.80 -25.88 1.44
C GLN A 103 -6.56 -24.93 2.40
N VAL A 104 -6.12 -23.66 2.55
CA VAL A 104 -6.87 -22.67 3.33
C VAL A 104 -8.17 -22.32 2.60
N ALA A 105 -8.10 -22.10 1.28
CA ALA A 105 -9.27 -21.80 0.45
C ALA A 105 -10.31 -22.93 0.53
N GLU A 106 -9.90 -24.19 0.51
CA GLU A 106 -10.79 -25.35 0.68
C GLU A 106 -11.49 -25.40 2.05
N LEU A 107 -11.05 -24.64 3.05
CA LEU A 107 -11.58 -24.68 4.42
C LEU A 107 -12.30 -23.38 4.84
N VAL A 108 -12.34 -22.36 3.97
CA VAL A 108 -13.11 -21.13 4.24
C VAL A 108 -14.51 -21.21 3.60
N PRO A 109 -15.57 -20.75 4.29
CA PRO A 109 -16.96 -21.04 3.93
C PRO A 109 -17.50 -20.21 2.74
N MET A 110 -16.85 -19.10 2.38
CA MET A 110 -17.37 -18.17 1.37
C MET A 110 -16.54 -18.24 0.09
N ARG A 111 -17.19 -18.48 -1.05
CA ARG A 111 -16.54 -18.57 -2.37
C ARG A 111 -15.63 -17.38 -2.70
N SER A 112 -16.06 -16.16 -2.39
CA SER A 112 -15.24 -14.95 -2.57
C SER A 112 -13.93 -15.02 -1.78
N LEU A 113 -13.98 -15.49 -0.53
CA LEU A 113 -12.78 -15.71 0.28
C LEU A 113 -11.91 -16.82 -0.31
N GLN A 114 -12.50 -17.91 -0.78
CA GLN A 114 -11.75 -19.01 -1.41
C GLN A 114 -10.95 -18.52 -2.62
N GLU A 115 -11.60 -17.74 -3.50
CA GLU A 115 -10.99 -17.16 -4.70
C GLU A 115 -9.87 -16.19 -4.33
N ASN A 116 -10.07 -15.32 -3.35
CA ASN A 116 -9.06 -14.34 -2.93
C ASN A 116 -7.86 -15.00 -2.23
N VAL A 117 -8.08 -15.99 -1.37
CA VAL A 117 -7.01 -16.78 -0.76
C VAL A 117 -6.20 -17.51 -1.83
N SER A 118 -6.87 -18.12 -2.82
CA SER A 118 -6.21 -18.80 -3.94
C SER A 118 -5.38 -17.84 -4.79
N ARG A 119 -5.93 -16.67 -5.12
CA ARG A 119 -5.22 -15.60 -5.87
C ARG A 119 -3.98 -15.10 -5.12
N MET A 120 -4.02 -15.03 -3.79
CA MET A 120 -2.85 -14.72 -2.98
C MET A 120 -1.80 -15.84 -3.09
N GLY A 121 -2.26 -17.09 -3.03
CA GLY A 121 -1.41 -18.27 -3.22
C GLY A 121 -0.71 -18.36 -4.57
N GLU A 122 -1.30 -17.83 -5.64
CA GLU A 122 -0.65 -17.75 -6.95
C GLU A 122 0.59 -16.84 -6.92
N SER A 123 0.56 -15.77 -6.11
CA SER A 123 1.63 -14.77 -6.03
C SER A 123 2.83 -15.22 -5.19
N ILE A 124 2.70 -16.25 -4.34
CA ILE A 124 3.79 -16.67 -3.43
C ILE A 124 5.01 -17.22 -4.18
N SER A 125 4.80 -17.80 -5.37
CA SER A 125 5.88 -18.32 -6.21
C SER A 125 6.85 -17.20 -6.63
N THR A 126 6.31 -16.03 -6.99
CA THR A 126 7.09 -14.83 -7.31
C THR A 126 7.93 -14.38 -6.12
N ALA A 127 7.32 -14.27 -4.93
CA ALA A 127 8.03 -13.88 -3.71
C ALA A 127 9.20 -14.83 -3.39
N ARG A 128 8.97 -16.14 -3.50
CA ARG A 128 10.00 -17.17 -3.30
C ARG A 128 11.09 -17.12 -4.36
N SER A 129 10.76 -16.74 -5.60
CA SER A 129 11.71 -16.70 -6.71
C SER A 129 12.86 -15.70 -6.49
N PHE A 130 12.65 -14.63 -5.72
CA PHE A 130 13.71 -13.69 -5.34
C PHE A 130 14.79 -14.31 -4.43
N ASN A 131 14.48 -15.44 -3.78
CA ASN A 131 15.38 -16.19 -2.90
C ASN A 131 15.86 -17.52 -3.49
N HIS A 132 15.56 -17.80 -4.76
CA HIS A 132 16.06 -19.00 -5.42
C HIS A 132 17.58 -18.94 -5.63
N LYS A 133 18.24 -20.11 -5.67
CA LYS A 133 19.71 -20.24 -5.80
C LYS A 133 20.33 -19.37 -6.92
N ALA A 134 19.68 -19.29 -8.07
CA ALA A 134 20.14 -18.47 -9.20
C ALA A 134 20.01 -16.95 -8.96
N ALA A 135 18.97 -16.51 -8.26
CA ALA A 135 18.82 -15.11 -7.85
C ALA A 135 19.83 -14.75 -6.76
N VAL A 136 20.03 -15.66 -5.81
CA VAL A 136 21.02 -15.52 -4.72
C VAL A 136 22.43 -15.36 -5.28
N ALA A 137 22.83 -16.19 -6.25
CA ALA A 137 24.17 -16.14 -6.86
C ALA A 137 24.47 -14.82 -7.59
N ARG A 138 23.44 -14.13 -8.10
CA ARG A 138 23.57 -12.85 -8.82
C ARG A 138 23.45 -11.62 -7.93
N GLY A 139 23.19 -11.79 -6.62
CA GLY A 139 23.09 -10.67 -5.68
C GLY A 139 22.05 -9.63 -6.11
N TRP A 140 22.47 -8.37 -6.17
CA TRP A 140 21.66 -7.22 -6.61
C TRP A 140 21.30 -7.27 -8.09
N ASP A 141 22.21 -7.73 -8.96
CA ASP A 141 21.98 -7.76 -10.41
C ASP A 141 20.98 -8.87 -10.81
N GLY A 142 20.70 -9.79 -9.89
CA GLY A 142 19.64 -10.79 -10.02
C GLY A 142 18.26 -10.32 -9.57
N LEU A 143 18.15 -9.09 -9.04
CA LEU A 143 16.88 -8.54 -8.55
C LEU A 143 16.11 -7.86 -9.67
N ASP A 144 14.94 -8.40 -9.96
CA ASP A 144 13.98 -7.82 -10.91
C ASP A 144 12.99 -6.92 -10.16
N PHE A 145 13.25 -5.60 -10.20
CA PHE A 145 12.42 -4.60 -9.53
C PHE A 145 11.00 -4.51 -10.11
N GLN A 146 10.83 -4.71 -11.42
CA GLN A 146 9.51 -4.66 -12.04
C GLN A 146 8.64 -5.81 -11.52
N ARG A 147 9.20 -7.02 -11.42
CA ARG A 147 8.47 -8.15 -10.83
C ARG A 147 8.17 -7.95 -9.35
N LEU A 148 9.04 -7.24 -8.63
CA LEU A 148 8.84 -6.93 -7.21
C LEU A 148 7.70 -5.91 -7.03
N GLU A 149 7.68 -4.85 -7.84
CA GLU A 149 6.60 -3.85 -7.86
C GLU A 149 5.27 -4.46 -8.28
N MET A 150 5.26 -5.32 -9.30
CA MET A 150 4.04 -6.03 -9.71
C MET A 150 3.48 -6.90 -8.58
N LEU A 151 4.37 -7.56 -7.82
CA LEU A 151 3.97 -8.33 -6.65
C LEU A 151 3.39 -7.41 -5.57
N ASP A 152 4.11 -6.37 -5.19
CA ASP A 152 3.71 -5.43 -4.14
C ASP A 152 2.40 -4.72 -4.46
N ASN A 153 2.17 -4.32 -5.72
CA ASN A 153 0.94 -3.70 -6.19
C ASN A 153 -0.26 -4.66 -6.27
N ARG A 154 -0.02 -5.96 -6.47
CA ARG A 154 -1.09 -6.96 -6.58
C ARG A 154 -1.63 -7.36 -5.21
N LEU A 155 -0.78 -7.48 -4.19
CA LEU A 155 -1.15 -7.91 -2.85
C LEU A 155 -2.20 -7.04 -2.12
N PRO A 156 -2.16 -5.69 -2.14
CA PRO A 156 -3.16 -4.87 -1.46
C PRO A 156 -4.57 -5.11 -2.02
N ARG A 157 -4.70 -5.22 -3.35
CA ARG A 157 -5.99 -5.46 -4.02
C ARG A 157 -6.64 -6.77 -3.55
N ILE A 158 -5.83 -7.80 -3.31
CA ILE A 158 -6.31 -9.08 -2.79
C ILE A 158 -6.56 -8.95 -1.27
N SER A 159 -5.64 -8.34 -0.52
CA SER A 159 -5.72 -8.23 0.93
C SER A 159 -6.93 -7.43 1.41
N GLN A 160 -7.32 -6.37 0.68
CA GLN A 160 -8.49 -5.54 1.02
C GLN A 160 -9.81 -6.32 0.97
N SER A 161 -9.84 -7.40 0.19
CA SER A 161 -11.02 -8.27 0.04
C SER A 161 -11.07 -9.42 1.06
N LEU A 162 -10.06 -9.52 1.93
CA LEU A 162 -9.98 -10.51 3.00
C LEU A 162 -10.27 -9.86 4.36
N PRO A 163 -10.81 -10.61 5.34
CA PRO A 163 -10.85 -10.16 6.72
C PRO A 163 -9.44 -9.80 7.21
N ALA A 164 -9.28 -8.64 7.85
CA ALA A 164 -7.96 -8.09 8.21
C ALA A 164 -7.05 -9.10 8.92
N ALA A 165 -7.56 -9.80 9.94
CA ALA A 165 -6.80 -10.81 10.67
C ALA A 165 -6.33 -11.98 9.79
N LEU A 166 -7.16 -12.41 8.84
CA LEU A 166 -6.78 -13.47 7.89
C LEU A 166 -5.74 -12.94 6.90
N GLY A 167 -5.94 -11.71 6.38
CA GLY A 167 -5.00 -11.05 5.48
C GLY A 167 -3.59 -10.96 6.08
N GLU A 168 -3.48 -10.51 7.33
CA GLU A 168 -2.17 -10.41 8.02
C GLU A 168 -1.45 -11.75 8.13
N ILE A 169 -2.17 -12.81 8.51
CA ILE A 169 -1.59 -14.17 8.59
C ILE A 169 -1.12 -14.64 7.21
N LEU A 170 -1.94 -14.44 6.18
CA LEU A 170 -1.64 -14.89 4.82
C LEU A 170 -0.53 -14.06 4.14
N LEU A 171 -0.31 -12.82 4.56
CA LEU A 171 0.79 -11.98 4.06
C LEU A 171 2.15 -12.33 4.69
N HIS A 172 2.16 -12.99 5.85
CA HIS A 172 3.39 -13.29 6.59
C HIS A 172 4.48 -14.01 5.77
N PRO A 173 4.17 -15.01 4.92
CA PRO A 173 5.15 -15.62 4.02
C PRO A 173 5.80 -14.65 3.02
N PHE A 174 5.08 -13.63 2.55
CA PHE A 174 5.63 -12.62 1.63
C PHE A 174 6.61 -11.71 2.36
N VAL A 175 6.23 -11.22 3.54
CA VAL A 175 7.09 -10.40 4.40
C VAL A 175 8.34 -11.17 4.79
N HIS A 176 8.21 -12.46 5.12
CA HIS A 176 9.36 -13.30 5.43
C HIS A 176 10.33 -13.44 4.24
N ASN A 177 9.82 -13.73 3.04
CA ASN A 177 10.66 -13.82 1.84
C ASN A 177 11.37 -12.50 1.54
N LEU A 178 10.69 -11.38 1.72
CA LEU A 178 11.28 -10.07 1.55
C LEU A 178 12.34 -9.77 2.62
N ALA A 179 12.11 -10.16 3.88
CA ALA A 179 13.11 -10.04 4.94
C ALA A 179 14.38 -10.85 4.66
N VAL A 180 14.24 -12.07 4.12
CA VAL A 180 15.36 -12.88 3.68
C VAL A 180 16.12 -12.21 2.54
N LEU A 181 15.39 -11.67 1.55
CA LEU A 181 15.97 -10.91 0.44
C LEU A 181 16.77 -9.70 0.95
N CYS A 182 16.17 -8.87 1.81
CA CYS A 182 16.82 -7.69 2.37
C CYS A 182 18.08 -8.05 3.17
N ARG A 183 18.01 -9.05 4.06
CA ARG A 183 19.18 -9.48 4.85
C ARG A 183 20.33 -9.96 3.97
N ARG A 184 20.03 -10.68 2.88
CA ARG A 184 21.03 -11.14 1.92
C ARG A 184 21.70 -9.98 1.20
N LEU A 185 20.91 -8.99 0.78
CA LEU A 185 21.38 -7.88 -0.03
C LEU A 185 22.04 -6.76 0.80
N ALA A 186 21.80 -6.74 2.12
CA ALA A 186 22.26 -5.69 3.02
C ALA A 186 23.79 -5.50 3.05
N THR A 187 24.57 -6.58 2.89
CA THR A 187 26.04 -6.51 2.97
C THR A 187 26.67 -5.68 1.87
N ASP A 188 26.04 -5.65 0.69
CA ASP A 188 26.52 -4.97 -0.51
C ASP A 188 25.58 -3.82 -0.94
N ALA A 189 24.76 -3.32 0.00
CA ALA A 189 23.75 -2.32 -0.27
C ALA A 189 24.36 -0.92 -0.35
N GLY A 190 24.50 -0.39 -1.58
CA GLY A 190 24.64 1.05 -1.78
C GLY A 190 23.31 1.77 -1.52
N SER A 191 23.37 3.03 -1.06
CA SER A 191 22.18 3.84 -0.71
C SER A 191 21.14 3.87 -1.83
N ASP A 192 21.56 3.98 -3.08
CA ASP A 192 20.67 4.03 -4.24
C ASP A 192 19.92 2.73 -4.49
N ARG A 193 20.61 1.59 -4.36
CA ARG A 193 20.01 0.27 -4.54
C ARG A 193 19.04 -0.04 -3.40
N ALA A 194 19.40 0.36 -2.18
CA ALA A 194 18.53 0.25 -1.02
C ALA A 194 17.27 1.14 -1.18
N ALA A 195 17.42 2.40 -1.57
CA ALA A 195 16.32 3.30 -1.84
C ALA A 195 15.36 2.74 -2.89
N ARG A 196 15.91 2.26 -4.02
CA ARG A 196 15.10 1.62 -5.08
C ARG A 196 14.33 0.41 -4.56
N LEU A 197 14.97 -0.45 -3.75
CA LEU A 197 14.30 -1.61 -3.16
C LEU A 197 13.11 -1.18 -2.30
N VAL A 198 13.29 -0.19 -1.43
CA VAL A 198 12.26 0.34 -0.52
C VAL A 198 11.07 0.90 -1.30
N ARG A 199 11.34 1.62 -2.41
CA ARG A 199 10.31 2.14 -3.32
C ARG A 199 9.49 1.03 -3.97
N SER A 200 10.12 -0.08 -4.31
CA SER A 200 9.46 -1.19 -5.01
C SER A 200 8.57 -2.06 -4.10
N ILE A 201 8.53 -1.80 -2.78
CA ILE A 201 7.82 -2.65 -1.79
C ILE A 201 6.92 -1.85 -0.82
N ARG A 202 6.32 -0.73 -1.25
CA ARG A 202 5.62 0.21 -0.35
C ARG A 202 4.49 -0.42 0.47
N PHE A 203 3.78 -1.41 -0.07
CA PHE A 203 2.72 -2.11 0.65
C PHE A 203 3.24 -3.08 1.71
N LEU A 204 4.31 -3.82 1.40
CA LEU A 204 4.93 -4.77 2.32
C LEU A 204 5.89 -4.11 3.32
N LEU A 205 6.42 -2.93 3.00
CA LEU A 205 7.44 -2.22 3.78
C LEU A 205 7.00 -1.97 5.24
N PRO A 206 5.79 -1.46 5.54
CA PRO A 206 5.38 -1.24 6.92
C PRO A 206 5.40 -2.52 7.77
N ARG A 207 5.03 -3.66 7.16
CA ARG A 207 5.05 -4.97 7.82
C ARG A 207 6.45 -5.51 8.01
N LEU A 208 7.37 -5.15 7.11
CA LEU A 208 8.76 -5.54 7.16
C LEU A 208 9.56 -4.71 8.18
N ALA A 209 9.41 -3.39 8.14
CA ALA A 209 10.20 -2.45 8.92
C ALA A 209 9.66 -2.24 10.34
N GLY A 210 8.35 -2.42 10.55
CA GLY A 210 7.71 -2.22 11.85
C GLY A 210 8.01 -0.84 12.42
N GLU A 211 8.51 -0.79 13.64
CA GLU A 211 8.86 0.46 14.35
C GLU A 211 9.96 1.28 13.66
N GLN A 212 10.77 0.65 12.80
CA GLN A 212 11.87 1.33 12.09
C GLN A 212 11.42 1.96 10.76
N LEU A 213 10.13 1.88 10.41
CA LEU A 213 9.61 2.38 9.13
C LEU A 213 9.97 3.85 8.89
N GLN A 214 9.65 4.72 9.85
CA GLN A 214 9.86 6.16 9.71
C GLN A 214 11.33 6.50 9.52
N GLU A 215 12.21 5.85 10.27
CA GLU A 215 13.65 6.07 10.16
C GLU A 215 14.21 5.59 8.83
N LEU A 216 13.70 4.46 8.34
CA LEU A 216 14.10 3.88 7.07
C LEU A 216 13.63 4.73 5.89
N GLU A 217 12.40 5.22 5.92
CA GLU A 217 11.88 6.16 4.93
C GLU A 217 12.67 7.48 4.96
N ARG A 218 12.99 7.99 6.15
CA ARG A 218 13.82 9.20 6.30
C ARG A 218 15.20 9.00 5.68
N ARG A 219 15.88 7.87 5.95
CA ARG A 219 17.24 7.65 5.45
C ARG A 219 17.31 7.30 3.97
N LEU A 220 16.32 6.57 3.44
CA LEU A 220 16.41 6.00 2.10
C LEU A 220 15.54 6.71 1.08
N LEU A 221 14.49 7.41 1.52
CA LEU A 221 13.55 8.11 0.62
C LEU A 221 13.67 9.64 0.72
N ALA A 222 14.13 10.20 1.84
CA ALA A 222 14.27 11.66 1.95
C ALA A 222 15.35 12.22 1.00
N HIS A 223 16.41 11.47 0.70
CA HIS A 223 17.52 11.94 -0.15
C HIS A 223 17.17 12.10 -1.65
N ARG A 224 15.94 11.80 -2.09
CA ARG A 224 15.58 11.79 -3.53
C ARG A 224 14.19 12.35 -3.83
N GLY A 225 13.66 13.28 -3.04
CA GLY A 225 12.52 14.10 -3.44
C GLY A 225 11.12 13.45 -3.48
N GLU A 226 10.95 12.18 -3.14
CA GLU A 226 9.63 11.53 -3.18
C GLU A 226 8.64 12.01 -2.11
N TRP A 227 9.11 12.69 -1.06
CA TRP A 227 8.24 13.46 -0.15
C TRP A 227 7.49 14.59 -0.86
N VAL A 228 7.98 15.02 -2.01
CA VAL A 228 7.43 16.09 -2.85
C VAL A 228 6.44 15.53 -3.85
N GLU A 229 6.70 14.37 -4.48
CA GLU A 229 5.84 13.77 -5.51
C GLU A 229 4.41 13.43 -5.03
N GLN A 230 4.24 13.17 -3.73
CA GLN A 230 2.95 12.79 -3.14
C GLN A 230 2.28 13.88 -2.30
N ALA A 231 2.99 14.98 -2.05
CA ALA A 231 2.43 16.11 -1.33
C ALA A 231 1.62 16.97 -2.29
N GLU A 232 0.38 17.28 -1.92
CA GLU A 232 -0.37 18.36 -2.56
C GLU A 232 0.50 19.62 -2.58
N LEU A 233 0.58 20.29 -3.72
CA LEU A 233 1.30 21.56 -3.87
C LEU A 233 0.46 22.70 -3.27
N ASP A 234 0.08 22.59 -1.99
CA ASP A 234 -0.55 23.68 -1.24
C ASP A 234 0.53 24.43 -0.44
N PRO A 235 0.87 25.68 -0.80
CA PRO A 235 1.88 26.47 -0.08
C PRO A 235 1.59 26.59 1.42
N LYS A 236 0.32 26.62 1.84
CA LYS A 236 -0.04 26.73 3.28
C LYS A 236 0.20 25.43 4.04
N ALA A 237 -0.06 24.28 3.42
CA ALA A 237 0.26 22.98 3.98
C ALA A 237 1.78 22.82 4.14
N TRP A 238 2.55 23.25 3.12
CA TRP A 238 4.00 23.26 3.17
C TRP A 238 4.55 24.17 4.26
N GLN A 239 3.98 25.38 4.44
CA GLN A 239 4.41 26.29 5.50
C GLN A 239 4.27 25.69 6.90
N ARG A 240 3.15 25.01 7.19
CA ARG A 240 2.96 24.28 8.47
C ARG A 240 3.90 23.09 8.61
N LYS A 241 4.23 22.44 7.50
CA LYS A 241 5.08 21.24 7.48
C LYS A 241 6.53 21.62 7.80
N ILE A 242 7.04 22.70 7.22
CA ILE A 242 8.42 23.18 7.41
C ILE A 242 8.64 23.87 8.76
N GLU A 243 7.57 24.33 9.39
CA GLU A 243 7.60 24.93 10.72
C GLU A 243 8.19 23.94 11.75
N GLY A 244 9.37 24.25 12.27
CA GLY A 244 10.08 23.43 13.25
C GLY A 244 11.00 22.35 12.67
N MET A 245 11.12 22.21 11.35
CA MET A 245 12.14 21.35 10.73
C MET A 245 13.55 21.93 10.90
N GLY A 246 14.55 21.05 10.96
CA GLY A 246 15.96 21.46 10.96
C GLY A 246 16.41 21.95 9.58
N ILE A 247 17.46 22.77 9.54
CA ILE A 247 17.98 23.32 8.27
C ILE A 247 18.45 22.22 7.29
N GLU A 248 18.99 21.11 7.81
CA GLU A 248 19.40 19.95 7.01
C GLU A 248 18.20 19.32 6.29
N ASP A 249 17.07 19.15 7.00
CA ASP A 249 15.84 18.59 6.42
C ASP A 249 15.24 19.53 5.36
N LYS A 250 15.32 20.85 5.59
CA LYS A 250 14.86 21.85 4.61
C LYS A 250 15.69 21.83 3.33
N VAL A 251 17.00 21.70 3.43
CA VAL A 251 17.90 21.56 2.26
C VAL A 251 17.62 20.26 1.50
N ILE A 252 17.32 19.17 2.21
CA ILE A 252 16.93 17.89 1.59
C ILE A 252 15.62 18.06 0.80
N LEU A 253 14.63 18.75 1.36
CA LEU A 253 13.36 19.04 0.66
C LEU A 253 13.56 19.95 -0.55
N LEU A 254 14.46 20.92 -0.44
CA LEU A 254 14.81 21.82 -1.55
C LEU A 254 15.37 21.03 -2.73
N ASN A 255 16.30 20.10 -2.46
CA ASN A 255 16.84 19.23 -3.50
C ASN A 255 15.76 18.32 -4.10
N GLY A 256 14.81 17.87 -3.27
CA GLY A 256 13.66 17.10 -3.74
C GLY A 256 12.74 17.87 -4.70
N LEU A 257 12.44 19.14 -4.38
CA LEU A 257 11.65 20.02 -5.23
C LEU A 257 12.37 20.29 -6.57
N ARG A 258 13.69 20.48 -6.53
CA ARG A 258 14.52 20.67 -7.74
C ARG A 258 14.50 19.47 -8.66
N LEU A 259 14.59 18.26 -8.12
CA LEU A 259 14.46 17.04 -8.92
C LEU A 259 13.08 16.97 -9.59
N ARG A 260 12.00 17.33 -8.87
CA ARG A 260 10.65 17.40 -9.46
C ARG A 260 10.54 18.42 -10.60
N ILE A 261 11.26 19.54 -10.52
CA ILE A 261 11.34 20.53 -11.61
C ILE A 261 12.11 19.99 -12.81
N GLN A 262 13.20 19.25 -12.57
CA GLN A 262 14.03 18.65 -13.62
C GLN A 262 13.32 17.49 -14.34
N ASP A 263 12.53 16.70 -13.60
CA ASP A 263 11.73 15.59 -14.12
C ASP A 263 10.37 16.06 -14.70
N HIS A 264 10.07 17.37 -14.65
CA HIS A 264 8.84 17.91 -15.23
C HIS A 264 8.91 17.82 -16.77
N PRO A 265 7.90 17.26 -17.45
CA PRO A 265 7.94 16.92 -18.88
C PRO A 265 8.09 18.13 -19.85
N HIS A 266 8.16 19.36 -19.33
CA HIS A 266 8.16 20.59 -20.12
C HIS A 266 9.50 21.36 -20.11
N ARG A 267 10.52 20.92 -19.35
CA ARG A 267 11.91 21.31 -19.59
C ARG A 267 12.60 20.23 -20.41
N GLY A 268 12.36 20.25 -21.71
CA GLY A 268 13.14 19.45 -22.64
C GLY A 268 14.63 19.73 -22.44
N PRO A 269 15.50 18.70 -22.36
CA PRO A 269 16.89 18.89 -22.70
C PRO A 269 16.94 19.28 -24.18
N GLU A 270 17.88 20.15 -24.53
CA GLU A 270 18.29 20.41 -25.91
C GLU A 270 18.22 19.12 -26.74
N SER A 271 17.43 19.17 -27.82
CA SER A 271 17.62 18.40 -29.06
C SER A 271 18.38 17.08 -28.92
N HIS A 272 17.71 16.03 -28.45
CA HIS A 272 18.05 14.68 -28.88
C HIS A 272 16.78 14.02 -29.41
N LEU A 273 16.56 14.24 -30.71
CA LEU A 273 15.77 13.37 -31.56
C LEU A 273 16.09 11.91 -31.20
N PRO A 274 15.10 11.11 -30.76
CA PRO A 274 15.23 9.67 -30.87
C PRO A 274 15.30 9.35 -32.36
N ASP A 275 16.45 8.85 -32.83
CA ASP A 275 16.52 8.07 -34.06
C ASP A 275 15.65 6.83 -33.88
N LEU A 276 14.36 6.99 -34.19
CA LEU A 276 13.40 5.92 -34.36
C LEU A 276 12.94 5.96 -35.82
N PHE A 277 13.88 5.67 -36.72
CA PHE A 277 13.57 5.15 -38.04
C PHE A 277 12.86 3.80 -37.87
N GLY A 278 11.54 3.89 -37.72
CA GLY A 278 10.57 2.83 -37.97
C GLY A 278 9.43 3.49 -38.73
N GLU A 279 9.47 3.34 -40.06
CA GLU A 279 8.48 3.82 -41.01
C GLU A 279 7.09 3.31 -40.62
N ASP A 280 6.28 4.17 -39.98
CA ASP A 280 4.80 4.10 -39.86
C ASP A 280 4.30 5.24 -38.92
N PHE A 281 4.76 6.48 -39.11
CA PHE A 281 4.35 7.63 -38.27
C PHE A 281 3.97 8.87 -39.09
N ASP A 282 3.07 8.68 -40.05
CA ASP A 282 2.52 9.75 -40.90
C ASP A 282 1.04 10.10 -40.57
N GLU A 283 0.55 9.81 -39.36
CA GLU A 283 -0.86 10.09 -38.98
C GLU A 283 -1.04 10.81 -37.62
N PHE A 284 -0.05 11.53 -37.10
CA PHE A 284 -0.20 12.20 -35.78
C PHE A 284 0.38 13.63 -35.67
N PHE A 285 0.47 14.36 -36.79
CA PHE A 285 0.62 15.82 -36.75
C PHE A 285 -0.65 16.44 -37.31
N ASP A 286 -1.71 16.45 -36.50
CA ASP A 286 -2.71 17.51 -36.61
C ASP A 286 -2.11 18.74 -35.92
N GLU A 287 -1.87 19.75 -36.74
CA GLU A 287 -1.64 21.14 -36.35
C GLU A 287 -2.94 21.67 -35.70
N ASP A 288 -3.07 21.55 -34.38
CA ASP A 288 -3.98 22.38 -33.60
C ASP A 288 -3.26 22.83 -32.32
N ASP A 289 -2.93 24.12 -32.33
CA ASP A 289 -2.53 24.93 -31.18
C ASP A 289 -3.64 24.94 -30.09
N ASP A 290 -3.19 25.18 -28.85
CA ASP A 290 -3.95 25.81 -27.74
C ASP A 290 -4.83 24.98 -26.77
N ASP A 291 -4.63 23.67 -26.61
CA ASP A 291 -5.19 22.95 -25.44
C ASP A 291 -4.12 22.62 -24.39
N PHE A 292 -3.58 23.68 -23.75
CA PHE A 292 -2.86 23.53 -22.49
C PHE A 292 -3.86 23.11 -21.39
N PRO A 293 -3.67 21.97 -20.70
CA PRO A 293 -4.49 21.68 -19.53
C PRO A 293 -4.19 22.72 -18.44
N GLU A 294 -5.15 23.58 -18.11
CA GLU A 294 -5.05 24.62 -17.06
C GLU A 294 -4.50 24.08 -15.71
N GLU A 295 -4.67 22.78 -15.45
CA GLU A 295 -4.13 22.09 -14.27
C GLU A 295 -2.60 22.01 -14.22
N ALA A 296 -1.91 21.87 -15.35
CA ALA A 296 -0.44 21.78 -15.38
C ALA A 296 0.23 23.14 -15.08
N ALA A 297 -0.35 24.23 -15.58
CA ALA A 297 0.09 25.58 -15.27
C ALA A 297 -0.14 25.92 -13.78
N ALA A 298 -1.26 25.47 -13.20
CA ALA A 298 -1.54 25.68 -11.78
C ALA A 298 -0.55 24.95 -10.87
N ASP A 299 -0.11 23.74 -11.24
CA ASP A 299 0.88 22.98 -10.49
C ASP A 299 2.27 23.64 -10.51
N ASP A 300 2.72 24.16 -11.65
CA ASP A 300 4.01 24.87 -11.75
C ASP A 300 4.02 26.17 -10.93
N VAL A 301 2.93 26.95 -10.96
CA VAL A 301 2.74 28.14 -10.12
C VAL A 301 2.79 27.77 -8.62
N ASN A 302 2.11 26.70 -8.23
CA ASN A 302 2.11 26.23 -6.86
C ASN A 302 3.49 25.71 -6.42
N LEU A 303 4.21 25.03 -7.30
CA LEU A 303 5.56 24.56 -7.06
C LEU A 303 6.54 25.72 -6.84
N ALA A 304 6.44 26.78 -7.65
CA ALA A 304 7.21 28.02 -7.48
C ALA A 304 6.90 28.69 -6.12
N ARG A 305 5.63 28.75 -5.72
CA ARG A 305 5.23 29.26 -4.39
C ARG A 305 5.76 28.41 -3.24
N VAL A 306 5.76 27.08 -3.36
CA VAL A 306 6.33 26.17 -2.36
C VAL A 306 7.84 26.36 -2.24
N LEU A 307 8.55 26.52 -3.35
CA LEU A 307 9.98 26.87 -3.35
C LEU A 307 10.25 28.17 -2.62
N LEU A 308 9.48 29.22 -2.89
CA LEU A 308 9.62 30.51 -2.18
C LEU A 308 9.40 30.37 -0.68
N VAL A 309 8.35 29.63 -0.26
CA VAL A 309 8.08 29.38 1.17
C VAL A 309 9.25 28.67 1.84
N LEU A 310 9.81 27.64 1.19
CA LEU A 310 10.95 26.89 1.72
C LEU A 310 12.22 27.74 1.78
N HIS A 311 12.51 28.50 0.73
CA HIS A 311 13.66 29.41 0.69
C HIS A 311 13.54 30.50 1.76
N HIS A 312 12.38 31.11 1.93
CA HIS A 312 12.17 32.14 2.94
C HIS A 312 12.46 31.61 4.34
N ASP A 313 12.01 30.39 4.65
CA ASP A 313 12.22 29.77 5.95
C ASP A 313 13.69 29.35 6.18
N ILE A 314 14.40 28.88 5.14
CA ILE A 314 15.86 28.65 5.17
C ILE A 314 16.60 29.98 5.43
N LEU A 315 16.24 31.05 4.73
CA LEU A 315 16.85 32.38 4.91
C LEU A 315 16.60 32.92 6.32
N GLN A 316 15.41 32.69 6.90
CA GLN A 316 15.15 33.04 8.29
C GLN A 316 16.07 32.28 9.26
N ASP A 317 16.26 30.98 9.06
CA ASP A 317 17.15 30.17 9.89
C ASP A 317 18.61 30.60 9.79
N ILE A 318 19.05 31.03 8.60
CA ILE A 318 20.41 31.56 8.36
C ILE A 318 20.57 32.97 8.95
N SER A 319 19.53 33.80 8.89
CA SER A 319 19.58 35.18 9.40
C SER A 319 19.77 35.24 10.92
N ARG A 320 19.22 34.26 11.67
CA ARG A 320 19.31 34.19 13.14
C ARG A 320 20.76 34.14 13.68
N PRO A 321 21.66 33.30 13.17
CA PRO A 321 23.07 33.29 13.57
C PRO A 321 23.96 34.31 12.84
N GLN A 322 23.46 34.98 11.80
CA GLN A 322 24.27 35.84 10.90
C GLN A 322 25.06 36.93 11.64
N ALA A 323 24.47 37.53 12.69
CA ALA A 323 25.15 38.54 13.51
C ALA A 323 26.43 38.03 14.20
N LYS A 324 26.57 36.71 14.37
CA LYS A 324 27.71 36.04 15.01
C LYS A 324 28.82 35.65 14.03
N LEU A 325 28.57 35.75 12.72
CA LEU A 325 29.54 35.40 11.70
C LEU A 325 30.60 36.49 11.53
N SER A 326 31.85 36.07 11.33
CA SER A 326 32.95 36.97 10.96
C SER A 326 32.73 37.58 9.56
N PRO A 327 33.41 38.69 9.22
CA PRO A 327 33.32 39.27 7.88
C PRO A 327 33.73 38.31 6.75
N ARG A 328 34.65 37.37 7.03
CA ARG A 328 35.08 36.34 6.08
C ARG A 328 33.98 35.31 5.85
N GLU A 329 33.37 34.80 6.91
CA GLU A 329 32.27 33.83 6.83
C GLU A 329 31.03 34.43 6.16
N ARG A 330 30.74 35.72 6.38
CA ARG A 330 29.66 36.40 5.67
C ARG A 330 29.89 36.47 4.16
N LYS A 331 31.13 36.73 3.74
CA LYS A 331 31.48 36.74 2.32
C LYS A 331 31.39 35.35 1.70
N GLU A 332 31.78 34.33 2.45
CA GLU A 332 31.68 32.92 2.03
C GLU A 332 30.22 32.45 1.95
N LEU A 333 29.37 32.87 2.90
CA LEU A 333 27.93 32.61 2.88
C LEU A 333 27.26 33.14 1.61
N VAL A 334 27.57 34.38 1.20
CA VAL A 334 27.10 34.91 -0.09
C VAL A 334 27.58 34.04 -1.25
N GLY A 335 28.87 33.68 -1.27
CA GLY A 335 29.45 32.86 -2.34
C GLY A 335 28.85 31.46 -2.46
N VAL A 336 28.29 30.90 -1.38
CA VAL A 336 27.62 29.59 -1.37
C VAL A 336 26.13 29.72 -1.68
N MET A 337 25.44 30.68 -1.06
CA MET A 337 23.99 30.80 -1.14
C MET A 337 23.51 31.48 -2.42
N GLU A 338 24.24 32.45 -2.95
CA GLU A 338 23.85 33.18 -4.16
C GLU A 338 23.68 32.22 -5.37
N PRO A 339 24.60 31.28 -5.67
CA PRO A 339 24.38 30.26 -6.70
C PRO A 339 23.19 29.34 -6.42
N VAL A 340 22.94 28.99 -5.16
CA VAL A 340 21.84 28.12 -4.75
C VAL A 340 20.50 28.80 -5.00
N LEU A 341 20.39 30.10 -4.72
CA LEU A 341 19.18 30.88 -4.97
C LEU A 341 18.98 31.09 -6.47
N LEU A 342 20.04 31.42 -7.22
CA LEU A 342 20.01 31.59 -8.69
C LEU A 342 19.51 30.35 -9.42
N GLN A 343 19.82 29.15 -8.94
CA GLN A 343 19.40 27.90 -9.57
C GLN A 343 17.87 27.75 -9.67
N ASP A 344 17.12 28.31 -8.71
CA ASP A 344 15.66 28.20 -8.67
C ASP A 344 14.96 29.49 -9.14
N LEU A 345 15.70 30.60 -9.20
CA LEU A 345 15.18 31.93 -9.52
C LEU A 345 14.55 31.99 -10.92
N ASP A 346 15.17 31.35 -11.92
CA ASP A 346 14.63 31.32 -13.29
C ASP A 346 13.25 30.67 -13.32
N PHE A 347 13.09 29.51 -12.66
CA PHE A 347 11.81 28.81 -12.60
C PHE A 347 10.75 29.62 -11.83
N ILE A 348 11.12 30.23 -10.71
CA ILE A 348 10.18 31.04 -9.91
C ILE A 348 9.70 32.26 -10.71
N LEU A 349 10.58 32.93 -11.44
CA LEU A 349 10.25 34.10 -12.26
C LEU A 349 9.35 33.75 -13.44
N ASP A 350 9.63 32.62 -14.11
CA ASP A 350 8.84 32.16 -15.25
C ASP A 350 7.38 31.84 -14.87
N GLN A 351 7.12 31.46 -13.61
CA GLN A 351 5.82 30.99 -13.13
C GLN A 351 5.07 32.01 -12.25
N MET A 352 5.67 33.14 -11.87
CA MET A 352 5.04 34.10 -10.97
C MET A 352 4.65 35.40 -11.66
N GLU A 353 3.36 35.68 -11.69
CA GLU A 353 2.83 36.99 -12.15
C GLU A 353 2.97 38.09 -11.08
N ASP A 354 3.00 37.73 -9.79
CA ASP A 354 3.08 38.66 -8.67
C ASP A 354 4.54 38.99 -8.32
N THR A 355 4.96 40.20 -8.69
CA THR A 355 6.32 40.71 -8.45
C THR A 355 6.57 41.09 -6.99
N ASP A 356 5.55 41.30 -6.16
CA ASP A 356 5.74 41.75 -4.77
C ASP A 356 6.25 40.62 -3.86
N GLU A 357 5.72 39.41 -4.01
CA GLU A 357 6.19 38.22 -3.27
C GLU A 357 7.66 37.91 -3.59
N PHE A 358 8.03 38.02 -4.87
CA PHE A 358 9.38 37.82 -5.34
C PHE A 358 10.35 38.89 -4.80
N MET A 359 9.95 40.17 -4.83
CA MET A 359 10.76 41.26 -4.28
C MET A 359 10.94 41.14 -2.76
N SER A 360 9.93 40.66 -2.04
CA SER A 360 10.02 40.33 -0.61
C SER A 360 11.05 39.22 -0.34
N PHE A 361 11.09 38.19 -1.20
CA PHE A 361 12.09 37.14 -1.13
C PHE A 361 13.51 37.66 -1.38
N LEU A 362 13.73 38.47 -2.42
CA LEU A 362 15.05 39.07 -2.69
C LEU A 362 15.53 39.94 -1.52
N ASN A 363 14.64 40.76 -0.95
CA ASN A 363 14.95 41.55 0.23
C ASN A 363 15.32 40.68 1.44
N SER A 364 14.66 39.53 1.60
CA SER A 364 14.98 38.55 2.64
C SER A 364 16.35 37.90 2.42
N ALA A 365 16.70 37.58 1.17
CA ALA A 365 18.01 37.01 0.82
C ALA A 365 19.16 38.00 1.07
N ILE A 366 18.97 39.27 0.69
CA ILE A 366 19.92 40.35 0.97
C ILE A 366 20.03 40.58 2.47
N GLY A 367 18.89 40.65 3.18
CA GLY A 367 18.84 40.83 4.64
C GLY A 367 19.56 39.72 5.40
N ALA A 368 19.41 38.46 4.97
CA ALA A 368 20.12 37.31 5.54
C ALA A 368 21.61 37.24 5.13
N GLY A 369 22.08 38.14 4.24
CA GLY A 369 23.44 38.15 3.70
C GLY A 369 23.75 36.90 2.87
N CYS A 370 22.73 36.37 2.20
CA CYS A 370 22.81 35.24 1.30
C CYS A 370 22.92 35.66 -0.18
N ALA A 371 22.71 36.94 -0.49
CA ALA A 371 22.84 37.52 -1.83
C ALA A 371 23.48 38.91 -1.77
N GLY A 372 24.16 39.31 -2.85
CA GLY A 372 24.67 40.67 -3.03
C GLY A 372 23.58 41.66 -3.46
N ILE A 373 23.79 42.96 -3.22
CA ILE A 373 22.87 44.05 -3.66
C ILE A 373 23.09 44.39 -5.15
N ARG A 374 23.66 43.49 -5.96
CA ARG A 374 24.15 43.84 -7.30
C ARG A 374 23.09 43.71 -8.38
#